data_AF-A0A951DU15-F1
#
_entry.id   AF-A0A951DU15-F1
#
_cell.length_a   1.000
_cell.length_b   1.000
_cell.length_c   1.000
_cell.angle_alpha   90.00
_cell.angle_beta   90.00
_cell.angle_gamma   90.00
#
_symmetry.space_group_name_H-M   'P 1'
#
loop_
_entity.id
_entity.type
_entity.pdbx_description
1 polymer ?
#
loop_
_entity_poly.entity_id
_entity_poly.type
_entity_poly.pdbx_seq_one_letter_code
_entity_poly.pdbx_strand_id
1 'polypeptide(L)'
;TVDHSVWTPTHLGLIKAAAEQPEVTRVFVNPAIKKELCRTEGSNRGWMTKVRPYWGHDDHIHIRLACPAGAASCEEQEAPPEGDGCAEKDLAYWFQPQVLHPVPGKPRPPLPLSALPEACQSVLLER
;
A
#
# COMPACT_ATOMS: atom_id res chain seq x y z
N THR A 1 6.60 2.50 -16.65
CA THR A 1 7.74 3.03 -15.86
C THR A 1 7.35 4.38 -15.29
N VAL A 2 8.14 4.99 -14.41
CA VAL A 2 7.92 6.38 -14.02
C VAL A 2 8.25 7.32 -15.19
N ASP A 3 7.68 8.52 -15.18
CA ASP A 3 8.12 9.61 -16.04
C ASP A 3 9.28 10.35 -15.35
N HIS A 4 10.48 10.25 -15.91
CA HIS A 4 11.70 10.85 -15.35
C HIS A 4 11.76 12.39 -15.47
N SER A 5 10.86 13.01 -16.24
CA SER A 5 10.73 14.48 -16.25
C SER A 5 9.97 15.01 -15.03
N VAL A 6 9.15 14.16 -14.39
CA VAL A 6 8.34 14.48 -13.21
C VAL A 6 8.93 13.87 -11.93
N TRP A 7 9.52 12.68 -12.01
CA TRP A 7 10.09 11.99 -10.86
C TRP A 7 11.32 12.72 -10.33
N THR A 8 11.23 13.19 -9.09
CA THR A 8 12.30 13.92 -8.40
C THR A 8 12.73 13.21 -7.11
N PRO A 9 13.94 13.49 -6.58
CA PRO A 9 14.38 12.97 -5.30
C PRO A 9 13.42 13.25 -4.13
N THR A 10 12.62 14.32 -4.21
CA THR A 10 11.60 14.65 -3.19
C THR A 10 10.51 13.59 -3.10
N HIS A 11 10.09 12.99 -4.22
CA HIS A 11 9.08 11.93 -4.20
C HIS A 11 9.59 10.69 -3.47
N LEU A 12 10.83 10.28 -3.75
CA LEU A 12 11.50 9.20 -3.01
C LEU A 12 11.62 9.56 -1.52
N GLY A 13 12.11 10.75 -1.21
CA GLY A 13 12.30 11.22 0.16
C GLY A 13 11.02 11.21 0.98
N LEU A 14 9.89 11.62 0.38
CA LEU A 14 8.57 11.59 1.00
C LEU A 14 8.11 10.17 1.31
N ILE A 15 8.24 9.24 0.36
CA ILE A 15 7.85 7.84 0.57
C ILE A 15 8.73 7.18 1.64
N LYS A 16 10.04 7.47 1.61
CA LYS A 16 11.00 6.96 2.60
C LYS A 16 10.67 7.47 4.00
N ALA A 17 10.48 8.78 4.15
CA ALA A 17 10.15 9.39 5.44
C ALA A 17 8.86 8.81 6.04
N ALA A 18 7.84 8.54 5.21
CA ALA A 18 6.62 7.87 5.65
C ALA A 18 6.89 6.42 6.08
N ALA A 19 7.62 5.63 5.30
CA ALA A 19 7.91 4.24 5.62
C ALA A 19 8.80 4.07 6.87
N GLU A 20 9.69 5.03 7.14
CA GLU A 20 10.55 5.01 8.33
C GLU A 20 9.80 5.31 9.63
N GLN A 21 8.57 5.85 9.59
CA GLN A 21 7.78 6.08 10.80
C GLN A 21 7.42 4.75 11.49
N PRO A 22 7.57 4.65 12.82
CA PRO A 22 7.32 3.40 13.55
C PRO A 22 5.85 2.98 13.52
N GLU A 23 4.92 3.93 13.51
CA GLU A 23 3.48 3.68 13.43
C GLU A 23 3.01 3.23 12.04
N VAL A 24 3.81 3.44 10.99
CA VAL A 24 3.44 3.06 9.62
C VAL A 24 3.72 1.57 9.41
N THR A 25 2.70 0.82 8.97
CA THR A 25 2.82 -0.60 8.65
C THR A 25 2.94 -0.85 7.15
N ARG A 26 2.33 0.01 6.31
CA ARG A 26 2.43 -0.07 4.84
C ARG A 26 2.38 1.31 4.19
N VAL A 27 3.07 1.45 3.06
CA VAL A 27 2.93 2.55 2.11
C VAL A 27 2.64 1.95 0.74
N PHE A 28 1.42 2.12 0.25
CA PHE A 28 1.03 1.65 -1.08
C PHE A 28 1.39 2.69 -2.14
N VAL A 29 2.02 2.22 -3.21
CA VAL A 29 2.47 3.01 -4.36
C VAL A 29 2.20 2.24 -5.65
N ASN A 30 2.18 2.92 -6.79
CA ASN A 30 2.15 2.26 -8.09
C ASN A 30 3.35 1.29 -8.26
N PRO A 31 3.21 0.14 -8.94
CA PRO A 31 4.32 -0.79 -9.14
C PRO A 31 5.51 -0.17 -9.87
N ALA A 32 5.28 0.78 -10.78
CA ALA A 32 6.36 1.50 -11.45
C ALA A 32 7.19 2.35 -10.48
N ILE A 33 6.55 2.97 -9.49
CA ILE A 33 7.22 3.73 -8.42
C ILE A 33 8.04 2.76 -7.55
N LYS A 34 7.46 1.65 -7.10
CA LYS A 34 8.21 0.63 -6.32
C LYS A 34 9.43 0.14 -7.09
N LYS A 35 9.29 -0.15 -8.38
CA LYS A 35 10.40 -0.57 -9.26
C LYS A 35 11.47 0.50 -9.38
N GLU A 36 11.08 1.77 -9.52
CA GLU A 36 12.03 2.88 -9.56
C GLU A 36 12.81 3.03 -8.25
N LEU A 37 12.13 2.94 -7.09
CA LEU A 37 12.78 2.95 -5.78
C LEU A 37 13.79 1.79 -5.66
N CYS A 38 13.43 0.60 -6.12
CA CYS A 38 14.32 -0.57 -6.12
C CYS A 38 15.56 -0.38 -7.01
N ARG A 39 15.44 0.43 -8.07
CA ARG A 39 16.54 0.76 -8.99
C ARG A 39 17.48 1.80 -8.40
N THR A 40 16.97 2.78 -7.67
CA THR A 40 17.74 3.96 -7.21
C THR A 40 18.27 3.85 -5.80
N GLU A 41 17.61 3.12 -4.90
CA GLU A 41 18.10 2.96 -3.53
C GLU A 41 19.28 1.98 -3.46
N GLY A 42 20.31 2.38 -2.70
CA GLY A 42 21.53 1.60 -2.46
C GLY A 42 21.33 0.46 -1.45
N SER A 43 22.27 0.23 -0.56
CA SER A 43 22.20 -0.91 0.40
C SER A 43 21.25 -0.67 1.59
N ASN A 44 20.96 0.58 1.96
CA ASN A 44 20.11 0.90 3.11
C ASN A 44 18.61 0.88 2.75
N ARG A 45 18.04 -0.32 2.64
CA ARG A 45 16.67 -0.57 2.14
C ARG A 45 15.71 -1.19 3.16
N GLY A 46 16.03 -1.20 4.45
CA GLY A 46 15.17 -1.82 5.48
C GLY A 46 13.74 -1.24 5.54
N TRP A 47 13.57 0.04 5.22
CA TRP A 47 12.26 0.70 5.14
C TRP A 47 11.40 0.20 3.97
N MET A 48 12.01 -0.37 2.93
CA MET A 48 11.30 -0.79 1.72
C MET A 48 10.36 -1.98 1.94
N THR A 49 10.55 -2.76 3.00
CA THR A 49 9.63 -3.84 3.42
C THR A 49 8.18 -3.35 3.53
N LYS A 50 7.99 -2.11 3.99
CA LYS A 50 6.67 -1.49 4.13
C LYS A 50 6.09 -0.94 2.81
N VAL A 51 6.92 -0.73 1.79
CA VAL A 51 6.46 -0.15 0.51
C VAL A 51 5.89 -1.26 -0.37
N ARG A 52 4.59 -1.18 -0.65
CA ARG A 52 3.83 -2.24 -1.32
C ARG A 52 3.29 -1.75 -2.67
N PRO A 53 3.55 -2.46 -3.77
CA PRO A 53 2.91 -2.15 -5.06
C PRO A 53 1.39 -2.37 -4.96
N TYR A 54 0.62 -1.48 -5.58
CA TYR A 54 -0.84 -1.60 -5.71
C TYR A 54 -1.35 -0.89 -6.97
N TRP A 55 -2.51 -1.31 -7.50
CA TRP A 55 -3.13 -0.66 -8.67
C TRP A 55 -3.48 0.80 -8.41
N GLY A 56 -3.40 1.65 -9.44
CA GLY A 56 -3.51 3.10 -9.30
C GLY A 56 -2.28 3.67 -8.58
N HIS A 57 -2.50 4.53 -7.59
CA HIS A 57 -1.44 5.11 -6.74
C HIS A 57 -0.28 5.75 -7.54
N ASP A 58 -0.62 6.34 -8.68
CA ASP A 58 0.29 7.03 -9.61
C ASP A 58 0.25 8.56 -9.45
N ASP A 59 -0.74 9.09 -8.75
CA ASP A 59 -0.88 10.50 -8.35
C ASP A 59 -0.94 10.71 -6.82
N HIS A 60 -1.06 9.63 -6.04
CA HIS A 60 -1.08 9.64 -4.58
C HIS A 60 -0.44 8.38 -3.99
N ILE A 61 -0.16 8.40 -2.69
CA ILE A 61 0.26 7.24 -1.92
C ILE A 61 -0.74 6.96 -0.79
N HIS A 62 -0.87 5.70 -0.39
CA HIS A 62 -1.74 5.32 0.73
C HIS A 62 -0.88 4.84 1.88
N ILE A 63 -0.90 5.58 2.99
CA ILE A 63 -0.19 5.22 4.21
C ILE A 63 -1.17 4.50 5.13
N ARG A 64 -0.77 3.32 5.62
CA ARG A 64 -1.52 2.57 6.65
C ARG A 64 -0.74 2.57 7.95
N LEU A 65 -1.43 2.93 9.03
CA LEU A 65 -0.91 2.89 10.38
C LEU A 65 -1.24 1.57 11.07
N ALA A 66 -0.49 1.25 12.12
CA ALA A 66 -0.86 0.25 13.10
C ALA A 66 -2.10 0.69 13.89
N CYS A 67 -2.81 -0.27 14.47
CA CYS A 67 -3.86 -0.02 15.42
C CYS A 67 -3.31 0.75 16.63
N PRO A 68 -3.99 1.82 17.08
CA PRO A 68 -3.56 2.57 18.26
C PRO A 68 -3.51 1.69 19.52
N ALA A 69 -2.55 1.97 20.39
CA ALA A 69 -2.44 1.28 21.68
C ALA A 69 -3.74 1.42 22.49
N GLY A 70 -4.26 0.29 22.98
CA GLY A 70 -5.51 0.25 23.75
C GLY A 70 -6.80 0.22 22.92
N ALA A 71 -6.73 0.33 21.59
CA ALA A 71 -7.91 0.22 20.72
C ALA A 71 -8.30 -1.26 20.51
N ALA A 72 -8.98 -1.86 21.49
CA ALA A 72 -9.28 -3.30 21.53
C ALA A 72 -10.14 -3.82 20.35
N SER A 73 -10.89 -2.94 19.69
CA SER A 73 -11.73 -3.29 18.53
C SER A 73 -11.07 -2.99 17.18
N CYS A 74 -9.79 -2.59 17.16
CA CYS A 74 -9.05 -2.37 15.92
C CYS A 74 -8.38 -3.67 15.48
N GLU A 75 -8.59 -4.05 14.23
CA GLU A 75 -8.03 -5.27 13.66
C GLU A 75 -6.78 -4.98 12.83
N GLU A 76 -5.66 -5.59 13.21
CA GLU A 76 -4.41 -5.49 12.47
C GLU A 76 -4.41 -6.38 11.23
N GLN A 77 -3.60 -5.99 10.24
CA GLN A 77 -3.26 -6.88 9.12
C GLN A 77 -2.00 -7.68 9.43
N GLU A 78 -1.84 -8.84 8.80
CA GLU A 78 -0.58 -9.60 8.81
C GLU A 78 0.61 -8.69 8.43
N ALA A 79 1.82 -8.99 8.92
CA ALA A 79 3.01 -8.25 8.54
C ALA A 79 3.30 -8.38 7.02
N PRO A 80 3.92 -7.37 6.38
CA PRO A 80 4.45 -7.54 5.04
C PRO A 80 5.45 -8.69 4.97
N PRO A 81 5.59 -9.37 3.80
CA PRO A 81 6.64 -10.36 3.61
C PRO A 81 8.03 -9.79 3.90
N GLU A 82 8.94 -10.62 4.38
CA GLU A 82 10.32 -10.22 4.64
C GLU A 82 11.05 -9.76 3.37
N GLY A 83 12.06 -8.91 3.57
CA GLY A 83 12.88 -8.36 2.49
C GLY A 83 12.33 -7.06 1.90
N ASP A 84 13.09 -6.47 0.97
CA ASP A 84 12.76 -5.18 0.35
C ASP A 84 11.69 -5.29 -0.75
N GLY A 85 11.34 -6.51 -1.17
CA GLY A 85 10.40 -6.79 -2.25
C GLY A 85 10.87 -6.27 -3.61
N CYS A 86 12.19 -6.23 -3.84
CA CYS A 86 12.80 -5.75 -5.07
C CYS A 86 13.33 -6.86 -5.99
N ALA A 87 13.27 -8.12 -5.58
CA ALA A 87 13.69 -9.21 -6.47
C ALA A 87 12.71 -9.32 -7.64
N GLU A 88 13.20 -9.81 -8.79
CA GLU A 88 12.38 -9.98 -10.00
C GLU A 88 11.08 -10.75 -9.71
N LYS A 89 11.16 -11.81 -8.91
CA LYS A 89 10.00 -12.62 -8.49
C LYS A 89 8.93 -11.83 -7.72
N ASP A 90 9.31 -10.78 -7.00
CA ASP A 90 8.41 -9.99 -6.16
C ASP A 90 7.65 -8.94 -6.98
N LEU A 91 8.25 -8.52 -8.11
CA LEU A 91 7.70 -7.49 -9.00
C LEU A 91 7.07 -8.06 -10.28
N ALA A 92 7.50 -9.25 -10.73
CA ALA A 92 7.12 -9.80 -12.03
C ALA A 92 5.61 -9.84 -12.26
N TYR A 93 4.83 -10.23 -11.24
CA TYR A 93 3.36 -10.26 -11.30
C TYR A 93 2.77 -8.91 -11.76
N TRP A 94 3.26 -7.80 -11.21
CA TRP A 94 2.70 -6.47 -11.43
C TRP A 94 2.87 -5.94 -12.86
N PHE A 95 3.81 -6.51 -13.61
CA PHE A 95 4.11 -6.11 -14.98
C PHE A 95 3.63 -7.13 -16.02
N GLN A 96 2.81 -8.11 -15.61
CA GLN A 96 2.14 -9.00 -16.55
C GLN A 96 1.03 -8.24 -17.30
N PRO A 97 0.82 -8.47 -18.62
CA PRO A 97 -0.17 -7.75 -19.42
C PRO A 97 -1.58 -7.73 -18.81
N GLN A 98 -2.04 -8.86 -18.26
CA GLN A 98 -3.35 -9.00 -17.61
C GLN A 98 -3.48 -8.21 -16.30
N VAL A 99 -2.36 -7.87 -15.64
CA VAL A 99 -2.36 -7.08 -14.40
C VAL A 99 -2.30 -5.58 -14.71
N LEU A 100 -1.60 -5.20 -15.78
CA LEU A 100 -1.55 -3.82 -16.29
C LEU A 100 -2.87 -3.38 -16.95
N HIS A 101 -3.56 -4.32 -17.58
CA HIS A 101 -4.83 -4.09 -18.26
C HIS A 101 -5.90 -5.04 -17.72
N PRO A 102 -6.33 -4.87 -16.46
CA PRO A 102 -7.33 -5.74 -15.87
C PRO A 102 -8.66 -5.57 -16.58
N VAL A 103 -9.31 -6.69 -16.90
CA VAL A 103 -10.69 -6.66 -17.36
C VAL A 103 -11.61 -6.27 -16.20
N PRO A 104 -12.58 -5.35 -16.39
CA PRO A 104 -13.52 -5.02 -15.33
C PRO A 104 -14.22 -6.26 -14.79
N GLY A 105 -14.12 -6.46 -13.47
CA GLY A 105 -14.83 -7.54 -12.78
C GLY A 105 -16.32 -7.26 -12.68
N LYS A 106 -17.09 -8.26 -12.25
CA LYS A 106 -18.49 -8.06 -11.85
C LYS A 106 -18.56 -7.05 -10.70
N PRO A 107 -19.61 -6.21 -10.63
CA PRO A 107 -19.83 -5.32 -9.49
C PRO A 107 -19.80 -6.10 -8.17
N ARG A 108 -19.20 -5.50 -7.14
CA ARG A 108 -19.24 -6.09 -5.79
C ARG A 108 -20.68 -6.04 -5.29
N PRO A 109 -21.16 -7.11 -4.60
CA PRO A 109 -22.48 -7.07 -3.98
C PRO A 109 -22.54 -5.96 -2.92
N PRO A 110 -23.73 -5.39 -2.65
CA PRO A 110 -23.91 -4.42 -1.58
C PRO A 110 -23.46 -4.98 -0.23
N LEU A 111 -22.81 -4.15 0.59
CA LEU A 111 -22.40 -4.51 1.95
C LEU A 111 -23.60 -4.42 2.89
N PRO A 112 -24.10 -5.53 3.47
CA PRO A 112 -25.23 -5.47 4.40
C PRO A 112 -24.79 -4.88 5.74
N LEU A 113 -25.72 -4.25 6.47
CA LEU A 113 -25.47 -3.70 7.80
C LEU A 113 -24.91 -4.76 8.77
N SER A 114 -25.39 -6.00 8.67
CA SER A 114 -24.94 -7.13 9.48
C SER A 114 -23.48 -7.55 9.26
N ALA A 115 -22.84 -7.09 8.18
CA ALA A 115 -21.42 -7.34 7.92
C ALA A 115 -20.49 -6.27 8.51
N LEU A 116 -21.04 -5.21 9.11
CA LEU A 116 -20.24 -4.19 9.80
C LEU A 116 -19.96 -4.61 11.25
N PRO A 117 -18.85 -4.14 11.86
CA PRO A 117 -18.64 -4.27 13.30
C PRO A 117 -19.81 -3.70 14.10
N GLU A 118 -20.13 -4.31 15.25
CA GLU A 118 -21.29 -3.94 16.08
C GLU A 118 -21.31 -2.43 16.42
N ALA A 119 -20.18 -1.88 16.84
CA ALA A 119 -20.04 -0.46 17.14
C ALA A 119 -20.37 0.45 15.93
N CYS A 120 -20.05 0.01 14.71
CA CYS A 120 -20.39 0.75 13.49
C CYS A 120 -21.89 0.64 13.16
N GLN A 121 -22.54 -0.48 13.49
CA GLN A 121 -23.98 -0.63 13.34
C GLN A 121 -24.74 0.32 14.28
N SER A 122 -24.29 0.45 15.54
CA SER A 122 -24.89 1.35 16.52
C SER A 122 -24.96 2.80 16.01
N VAL A 123 -23.85 3.33 15.47
CA VAL A 123 -23.80 4.70 14.91
C VAL A 123 -24.84 4.92 13.81
N LEU A 124 -25.11 3.91 12.97
CA LEU A 124 -26.09 4.03 11.88
C LEU A 124 -27.54 3.92 12.35
N LEU A 125 -27.76 3.33 13.52
CA LEU A 125 -29.09 3.12 14.11
C LEU A 125 -29.45 4.17 15.16
N GLU A 126 -28.47 4.94 15.64
CA GLU A 126 -28.67 6.12 16.46
C GLU A 126 -29.56 7.13 15.71
N ARG A 127 -30.64 7.57 16.36
CA ARG A 127 -31.60 8.57 15.86
C ARG A 127 -31.57 9.81 16.72
#